data_AF-A0A1G1JQ31-F1
#
_entry.id   AF-A0A1G1JQ31-F1
#
_cell.length_a   1.000
_cell.length_b   1.000
_cell.length_c   1.000
_cell.angle_alpha   90.00
_cell.angle_beta   90.00
_cell.angle_gamma   90.00
#
_symmetry.space_group_name_H-M   'P 1'
#
loop_
_entity.id
_entity.type
_entity.pdbx_description
1 polymer ?
#
loop_
_entity_poly.entity_id
_entity_poly.type
_entity_poly.pdbx_seq_one_letter_code
_entity_poly.pdbx_strand_id
1 'polypeptide(L)'
;MCHGPGSLHVDAGGGRGVHIINPKKDPSTCFACHTEKKLEFRLPYHHPVLEGKVSCSDCHDPHGVDVKPWTGTSSAGVNEACFKCHRDKRGPFVMEHEAMREGCSTCHKVHGSINDKMLVTRDNNLCLRCHTQVNYPTIGSSGHGGRLFEGSCWSGDCHQGVHGSNFDDHLRE
;
A
#
# COMPACT_ATOMS: atom_id res chain seq x y z
N MET A 1 -15.82 -21.12 -7.20
CA MET A 1 -16.88 -20.77 -6.22
C MET A 1 -16.23 -20.20 -4.98
N CYS A 2 -16.55 -18.95 -4.59
CA CYS A 2 -15.78 -18.24 -3.57
C CYS A 2 -16.19 -18.54 -2.12
N HIS A 3 -17.48 -18.81 -1.90
CA HIS A 3 -18.03 -19.07 -0.58
C HIS A 3 -18.25 -20.55 -0.28
N GLY A 4 -17.86 -21.44 -1.20
CA GLY A 4 -18.19 -22.87 -1.14
C GLY A 4 -19.64 -23.20 -1.52
N PRO A 5 -19.97 -24.48 -1.72
CA PRO A 5 -21.28 -24.92 -2.19
C PRO A 5 -22.32 -24.94 -1.06
N GLY A 6 -23.36 -24.10 -1.19
CA GLY A 6 -24.45 -24.02 -0.22
C GLY A 6 -25.28 -25.30 -0.10
N SER A 7 -25.44 -26.08 -1.19
CA SER A 7 -26.16 -27.36 -1.15
C SER A 7 -25.49 -28.35 -0.19
N LEU A 8 -24.17 -28.53 -0.30
CA LEU A 8 -23.42 -29.43 0.59
C LEU A 8 -23.45 -28.96 2.04
N HIS A 9 -23.45 -27.64 2.28
CA HIS A 9 -23.60 -27.09 3.62
C HIS A 9 -24.94 -27.50 4.26
N VAL A 10 -26.02 -27.41 3.50
CA VAL A 10 -27.36 -27.81 3.95
C VAL A 10 -27.44 -29.32 4.15
N ASP A 11 -26.93 -30.12 3.20
CA ASP A 11 -26.94 -31.58 3.26
C ASP A 11 -26.15 -32.12 4.47
N ALA A 12 -25.10 -31.41 4.90
CA ALA A 12 -24.30 -31.75 6.08
C ALA A 12 -24.96 -31.33 7.41
N GLY A 13 -26.19 -30.81 7.41
CA GLY A 13 -26.88 -30.34 8.61
C GLY A 13 -26.48 -28.93 9.06
N GLY A 14 -25.80 -28.17 8.21
CA GLY A 14 -25.33 -26.82 8.49
C GLY A 14 -24.12 -26.77 9.44
N GLY A 15 -23.88 -25.60 10.04
CA GLY A 15 -22.79 -25.40 11.00
C GLY A 15 -21.64 -24.52 10.49
N ARG A 16 -20.91 -23.91 11.44
CA ARG A 16 -19.89 -22.91 11.13
C ARG A 16 -18.70 -23.55 10.38
N GLY A 17 -18.43 -23.08 9.17
CA GLY A 17 -17.30 -23.56 8.35
C GLY A 17 -17.55 -24.89 7.62
N VAL A 18 -18.75 -25.46 7.74
CA VAL A 18 -19.12 -26.70 7.04
C VAL A 18 -19.41 -26.34 5.58
N HIS A 19 -18.52 -26.72 4.66
CA HIS A 19 -18.61 -26.43 3.22
C HIS A 19 -18.70 -24.95 2.80
N ILE A 20 -18.69 -24.01 3.75
CA ILE A 20 -18.75 -22.57 3.51
C ILE A 20 -17.42 -21.92 3.90
N ILE A 21 -16.84 -21.18 2.95
CA ILE A 21 -15.62 -20.37 3.15
C ILE A 21 -16.03 -18.92 3.37
N ASN A 22 -15.43 -18.27 4.38
CA ASN A 22 -15.58 -16.84 4.58
C ASN A 22 -14.28 -16.12 4.12
N PRO A 23 -14.28 -15.48 2.94
CA PRO A 23 -13.11 -14.77 2.40
C PRO A 23 -12.55 -13.67 3.31
N LYS A 24 -13.35 -13.17 4.27
CA LYS A 24 -12.87 -12.21 5.27
C LYS A 24 -11.92 -12.83 6.31
N LYS A 25 -12.00 -14.15 6.49
CA LYS A 25 -11.18 -14.90 7.47
C LYS A 25 -10.16 -15.83 6.84
N ASP A 26 -10.34 -16.15 5.57
CA ASP A 26 -9.49 -17.09 4.85
C ASP A 26 -9.21 -16.58 3.43
N PRO A 27 -7.95 -16.21 3.10
CA PRO A 27 -7.59 -15.74 1.77
C PRO A 27 -7.43 -16.90 0.76
N SER A 28 -7.56 -18.17 1.18
CA SER A 28 -7.33 -19.35 0.33
C SER A 28 -8.15 -19.34 -0.96
N THR A 29 -9.43 -18.95 -0.87
CA THR A 29 -10.31 -18.77 -2.02
C THR A 29 -9.76 -17.74 -3.00
N CYS A 30 -9.28 -16.60 -2.52
CA CYS A 30 -8.74 -15.54 -3.38
C CYS A 30 -7.46 -16.04 -4.06
N PHE A 31 -6.60 -16.72 -3.30
CA PHE A 31 -5.33 -17.27 -3.79
C PHE A 31 -5.48 -18.46 -4.73
N ALA A 32 -6.64 -19.10 -4.81
CA ALA A 32 -6.90 -20.14 -5.80
C ALA A 32 -6.78 -19.61 -7.24
N CYS A 33 -7.12 -18.32 -7.45
CA CYS A 33 -7.01 -17.64 -8.74
C CYS A 33 -5.93 -16.56 -8.75
N HIS A 34 -5.80 -15.77 -7.68
CA HIS A 34 -4.80 -14.70 -7.56
C HIS A 34 -3.46 -15.23 -7.03
N THR A 35 -2.87 -16.15 -7.79
CA THR A 35 -1.64 -16.86 -7.41
C THR A 35 -0.43 -15.93 -7.32
N GLU A 36 -0.33 -14.92 -8.20
CA GLU A 36 0.70 -13.89 -8.10
C GLU A 36 0.61 -13.13 -6.78
N LYS A 37 -0.60 -12.75 -6.36
CA LYS A 37 -0.80 -12.01 -5.09
C LYS A 37 -0.45 -12.87 -3.89
N LYS A 38 -0.75 -14.18 -3.96
CA LYS A 38 -0.27 -15.17 -2.99
C LYS A 38 1.26 -15.19 -2.86
N LEU A 39 2.00 -14.92 -3.94
CA LEU A 39 3.47 -14.84 -3.91
C LEU A 39 3.94 -13.49 -3.38
N GLU A 40 3.29 -12.38 -3.76
CA GLU A 40 3.59 -11.05 -3.22
C GLU A 40 3.47 -11.01 -1.68
N PHE A 41 2.41 -11.61 -1.12
CA PHE A 41 2.24 -11.71 0.34
C PHE A 41 3.25 -12.62 1.04
N ARG A 42 4.12 -13.34 0.32
CA ARG A 42 5.23 -14.11 0.92
C ARG A 42 6.56 -13.37 0.89
N LEU A 43 6.60 -12.17 0.30
CA LEU A 43 7.79 -11.35 0.31
C LEU A 43 8.09 -10.83 1.72
N PRO A 44 9.33 -10.45 2.04
CA PRO A 44 9.73 -10.06 3.39
C PRO A 44 8.89 -8.92 3.99
N TYR A 45 8.43 -7.97 3.16
CA TYR A 45 7.58 -6.87 3.58
C TYR A 45 6.23 -6.98 2.89
N HIS A 46 5.17 -7.20 3.66
CA HIS A 46 3.81 -7.36 3.14
C HIS A 46 2.79 -6.90 4.17
N HIS A 47 1.57 -6.59 3.73
CA HIS A 47 0.46 -6.44 4.66
C HIS A 47 0.09 -7.80 5.26
N PRO A 48 -0.34 -7.86 6.53
CA PRO A 48 -0.41 -9.09 7.30
C PRO A 48 -1.65 -9.96 6.98
N VAL A 49 -1.79 -10.34 5.71
CA VAL A 49 -2.90 -11.16 5.19
C VAL A 49 -2.69 -12.63 5.51
N LEU A 50 -1.45 -13.13 5.46
CA LEU A 50 -1.14 -14.51 5.82
C LEU A 50 -1.24 -14.75 7.34
N GLU A 51 -1.04 -13.70 8.13
CA GLU A 51 -1.20 -13.66 9.58
C GLU A 51 -2.66 -13.47 10.00
N GLY A 52 -3.58 -13.26 9.05
CA GLY A 52 -5.01 -13.09 9.31
C GLY A 52 -5.38 -11.79 10.04
N LYS A 53 -4.51 -10.79 10.04
CA LYS A 53 -4.77 -9.47 10.65
C LYS A 53 -5.48 -8.51 9.70
N VAL A 54 -5.32 -8.72 8.39
CA VAL A 54 -6.00 -8.01 7.31
C VAL A 54 -6.51 -9.06 6.33
N SER A 55 -7.65 -8.78 5.69
CA SER A 55 -8.26 -9.62 4.67
C SER A 55 -8.26 -8.92 3.32
N CYS A 56 -8.39 -9.69 2.23
CA CYS A 56 -8.53 -9.12 0.89
C CYS A 56 -9.70 -8.12 0.85
N SER A 57 -10.79 -8.42 1.56
CA SER A 57 -12.02 -7.61 1.59
C SER A 57 -11.93 -6.31 2.39
N ASP A 58 -10.86 -6.09 3.16
CA ASP A 58 -10.70 -4.81 3.88
C ASP A 58 -10.31 -3.68 2.92
N CYS A 59 -9.61 -4.05 1.83
CA CYS A 59 -9.28 -3.17 0.72
C CYS A 59 -10.21 -3.39 -0.48
N HIS A 60 -10.58 -4.64 -0.78
CA HIS A 60 -11.32 -5.01 -1.99
C HIS A 60 -12.81 -5.28 -1.79
N ASP A 61 -13.62 -4.90 -2.78
CA ASP A 61 -15.02 -5.33 -2.84
C ASP A 61 -15.19 -6.47 -3.88
N PRO A 62 -15.25 -7.74 -3.45
CA PRO A 62 -15.42 -8.88 -4.36
C PRO A 62 -16.82 -8.94 -5.00
N HIS A 63 -17.77 -8.11 -4.57
CA HIS A 63 -19.10 -7.99 -5.15
C HIS A 63 -19.31 -6.65 -5.86
N GLY A 64 -18.26 -5.83 -5.97
CA GLY A 64 -18.33 -4.52 -6.62
C GLY A 64 -18.68 -4.60 -8.10
N VAL A 65 -19.48 -3.65 -8.57
CA VAL A 65 -19.99 -3.59 -9.96
C VAL A 65 -18.91 -3.20 -10.99
N ASP A 66 -17.83 -2.55 -10.55
CA ASP A 66 -16.73 -2.07 -11.40
C ASP A 66 -15.47 -2.91 -11.20
N VAL A 67 -15.42 -4.08 -11.82
CA VAL A 67 -14.28 -5.00 -11.74
C VAL A 67 -13.17 -4.54 -12.71
N LYS A 68 -12.49 -3.42 -12.42
CA LYS A 68 -11.24 -3.08 -13.12
C LYS A 68 -10.05 -3.69 -12.36
N PRO A 69 -8.99 -4.15 -13.07
CA PRO A 69 -7.82 -4.81 -12.46
C PRO A 69 -7.11 -3.98 -11.37
N TRP A 70 -7.32 -2.65 -11.35
CA TRP A 70 -6.62 -1.70 -10.49
C TRP A 70 -7.53 -0.91 -9.54
N THR A 71 -8.85 -0.90 -9.74
CA THR A 71 -9.79 -0.11 -8.90
C THR A 71 -10.70 -1.00 -8.07
N GLY A 72 -10.19 -2.15 -7.65
CA GLY A 72 -10.85 -2.93 -6.63
C GLY A 72 -10.83 -2.26 -5.27
N THR A 73 -10.42 -1.00 -5.08
CA THR A 73 -10.80 -0.27 -3.87
C THR A 73 -12.31 -0.11 -3.85
N SER A 74 -12.88 -0.02 -2.65
CA SER A 74 -14.28 0.43 -2.45
C SER A 74 -14.65 1.58 -3.40
N SER A 75 -15.93 1.86 -3.60
CA SER A 75 -16.39 3.08 -4.31
C SER A 75 -15.73 4.40 -3.86
N ALA A 76 -15.02 4.41 -2.72
CA ALA A 76 -14.08 5.42 -2.29
C ALA A 76 -12.67 5.19 -2.89
N GLY A 77 -12.07 6.24 -3.47
CA GLY A 77 -10.79 6.21 -4.19
C GLY A 77 -9.65 5.45 -3.50
N VAL A 78 -8.61 5.10 -4.29
CA VAL A 78 -7.53 4.18 -3.85
C VAL A 78 -6.93 4.56 -2.49
N ASN A 79 -6.77 5.86 -2.24
CA ASN A 79 -6.22 6.40 -1.01
C ASN A 79 -7.16 6.24 0.21
N GLU A 80 -8.47 6.37 0.02
CA GLU A 80 -9.44 6.20 1.11
C GLU A 80 -9.38 4.81 1.74
N ALA A 81 -9.12 3.77 0.94
CA ALA A 81 -8.92 2.42 1.47
C ALA A 81 -7.71 2.36 2.41
N CYS A 82 -6.60 3.00 2.04
CA CYS A 82 -5.40 3.07 2.87
C CYS A 82 -5.66 3.84 4.17
N PHE A 83 -6.38 4.96 4.11
CA PHE A 83 -6.64 5.82 5.26
C PHE A 83 -7.60 5.24 6.30
N LYS A 84 -8.28 4.12 6.01
CA LYS A 84 -9.02 3.37 7.04
C LYS A 84 -8.10 2.95 8.20
N CYS A 85 -6.84 2.63 7.89
CA CYS A 85 -5.84 2.22 8.86
C CYS A 85 -4.70 3.25 9.00
N HIS A 86 -4.22 3.83 7.89
CA HIS A 86 -3.12 4.80 7.86
C HIS A 86 -3.62 6.24 7.98
N ARG A 87 -4.36 6.52 9.04
CA ARG A 87 -5.07 7.80 9.24
C ARG A 87 -4.14 9.00 9.35
N ASP A 88 -2.95 8.78 9.89
CA ASP A 88 -1.90 9.78 10.05
C ASP A 88 -1.33 10.28 8.72
N LYS A 89 -1.57 9.56 7.61
CA LYS A 89 -1.10 9.92 6.26
C LYS A 89 -2.15 10.66 5.42
N ARG A 90 -3.38 10.85 5.94
CA ARG A 90 -4.48 11.47 5.20
C ARG A 90 -4.31 12.98 5.03
N GLY A 91 -3.60 13.63 5.93
CA GLY A 91 -3.59 15.09 6.03
C GLY A 91 -4.92 15.67 6.56
N PRO A 92 -5.20 16.96 6.34
CA PRO A 92 -4.40 17.88 5.52
C PRO A 92 -3.03 18.16 6.12
N PHE A 93 -2.04 18.32 5.25
CA PHE A 93 -0.72 18.80 5.62
C PHE A 93 -0.56 20.24 5.12
N VAL A 94 0.12 21.10 5.89
CA VAL A 94 0.48 22.46 5.44
C VAL A 94 1.38 22.38 4.20
N MET A 95 2.25 21.37 4.17
CA MET A 95 3.13 21.05 3.05
C MET A 95 2.81 19.64 2.60
N GLU A 96 2.04 19.53 1.52
CA GLU A 96 1.69 18.24 0.91
C GLU A 96 2.81 17.81 -0.04
N HIS A 97 3.20 16.53 0.02
CA HIS A 97 3.97 15.93 -1.07
C HIS A 97 3.03 15.69 -2.25
N GLU A 98 3.20 16.38 -3.38
CA GLU A 98 2.23 16.36 -4.49
C GLU A 98 1.92 14.94 -5.02
N ALA A 99 2.91 14.05 -5.05
CA ALA A 99 2.69 12.65 -5.48
C ALA A 99 1.66 11.88 -4.62
N MET A 100 1.34 12.34 -3.41
CA MET A 100 0.25 11.75 -2.61
C MET A 100 -1.12 11.87 -3.29
N ARG A 101 -1.29 12.84 -4.20
CA ARG A 101 -2.50 13.00 -5.03
C ARG A 101 -2.60 11.94 -6.13
N GLU A 102 -1.48 11.43 -6.62
CA GLU A 102 -1.43 10.33 -7.59
C GLU A 102 -1.78 8.98 -6.95
N GLY A 103 -1.49 8.87 -5.66
CA GLY A 103 -1.95 7.80 -4.79
C GLY A 103 -0.84 6.99 -4.16
N CYS A 104 -1.17 6.28 -3.08
CA CYS A 104 -0.19 5.55 -2.26
C CYS A 104 0.60 4.51 -3.08
N SER A 105 0.01 3.95 -4.13
CA SER A 105 0.64 2.93 -4.98
C SER A 105 1.73 3.46 -5.92
N THR A 106 1.86 4.78 -6.07
CA THR A 106 2.98 5.37 -6.82
C THR A 106 4.32 4.99 -6.18
N CYS A 107 4.35 4.89 -4.85
CA CYS A 107 5.54 4.56 -4.07
C CYS A 107 5.47 3.16 -3.42
N HIS A 108 4.28 2.65 -3.10
CA HIS A 108 4.10 1.39 -2.37
C HIS A 108 3.53 0.24 -3.21
N LYS A 109 4.06 -0.97 -3.01
CA LYS A 109 3.47 -2.24 -3.43
C LYS A 109 2.57 -2.78 -2.31
N VAL A 110 1.27 -2.61 -2.45
CA VAL A 110 0.30 -2.83 -1.37
C VAL A 110 0.13 -4.29 -0.92
N HIS A 111 0.51 -5.29 -1.70
CA HIS A 111 0.45 -6.69 -1.25
C HIS A 111 1.78 -7.15 -0.65
N GLY A 112 2.89 -6.81 -1.29
CA GLY A 112 4.22 -7.05 -0.74
C GLY A 112 5.36 -6.61 -1.65
N SER A 113 6.54 -6.45 -1.05
CA SER A 113 7.79 -6.07 -1.70
C SER A 113 8.99 -6.73 -1.04
N ILE A 114 10.08 -6.82 -1.81
CA ILE A 114 11.41 -7.11 -1.28
C ILE A 114 12.05 -5.89 -0.61
N ASN A 115 11.55 -4.69 -0.89
CA ASN A 115 12.05 -3.43 -0.34
C ASN A 115 11.31 -3.09 0.96
N ASP A 116 12.02 -2.59 1.98
CA ASP A 116 11.40 -2.14 3.24
C ASP A 116 10.30 -1.10 2.95
N LYS A 117 9.35 -0.98 3.88
CA LYS A 117 8.14 -0.15 3.78
C LYS A 117 7.29 -0.47 2.54
N MET A 118 7.45 -1.68 2.00
CA MET A 118 6.77 -2.14 0.80
C MET A 118 7.02 -1.24 -0.41
N LEU A 119 8.19 -0.63 -0.54
CA LEU A 119 8.44 0.33 -1.63
C LEU A 119 8.53 -0.37 -3.00
N VAL A 120 8.09 0.33 -4.04
CA VAL A 120 8.22 -0.11 -5.45
C VAL A 120 9.67 -0.13 -5.93
N THR A 121 10.53 0.67 -5.30
CA THR A 121 11.97 0.78 -5.56
C THR A 121 12.68 1.04 -4.23
N ARG A 122 13.91 0.53 -4.08
CA ARG A 122 14.72 0.73 -2.89
C ARG A 122 15.49 2.05 -2.93
N ASP A 123 15.86 2.51 -1.74
CA ASP A 123 16.81 3.60 -1.52
C ASP A 123 16.41 4.90 -2.25
N ASN A 124 17.39 5.77 -2.52
CA ASN A 124 17.20 7.05 -3.19
C ASN A 124 16.63 6.93 -4.60
N ASN A 125 16.73 5.74 -5.21
CA ASN A 125 16.19 5.51 -6.54
C ASN A 125 14.68 5.71 -6.59
N LEU A 126 13.95 5.56 -5.48
CA LEU A 126 12.53 5.86 -5.44
C LEU A 126 12.27 7.36 -5.73
N CYS A 127 12.95 8.23 -5.00
CA CYS A 127 12.82 9.69 -5.11
C CYS A 127 13.31 10.18 -6.48
N LEU A 128 14.41 9.61 -6.96
CA LEU A 128 14.99 9.94 -8.27
C LEU A 128 14.14 9.49 -9.47
N ARG A 129 13.00 8.84 -9.27
CA ARG A 129 12.03 8.59 -10.37
C ARG A 129 11.34 9.88 -10.82
N CYS A 130 11.17 10.84 -9.92
CA CYS A 130 10.53 12.12 -10.21
C CYS A 130 11.50 13.29 -10.02
N HIS A 131 12.39 13.22 -9.04
CA HIS A 131 13.28 14.32 -8.72
C HIS A 131 14.67 14.16 -9.37
N THR A 132 14.75 14.45 -10.68
CA THR A 132 15.92 14.20 -11.54
C THR A 132 16.70 15.46 -11.94
N GLN A 133 16.30 16.62 -11.45
CA GLN A 133 16.80 17.91 -11.95
C GLN A 133 18.27 18.13 -11.54
N VAL A 134 19.05 18.80 -12.39
CA VAL A 134 20.51 19.02 -12.18
C VAL A 134 20.79 19.87 -10.93
N ASN A 135 19.86 20.76 -10.57
CA ASN A 135 19.90 21.57 -9.35
C ASN A 135 19.03 20.97 -8.23
N TYR A 136 18.72 19.68 -8.30
CA TYR A 136 18.00 18.94 -7.27
C TYR A 136 18.88 17.78 -6.77
N PRO A 137 18.89 17.49 -5.45
CA PRO A 137 18.13 18.17 -4.39
C PRO A 137 18.87 19.44 -3.93
N THR A 138 18.16 20.55 -3.75
CA THR A 138 18.68 21.83 -3.21
C THR A 138 18.04 22.15 -1.87
N ILE A 139 18.81 22.73 -0.95
CA ILE A 139 18.28 23.39 0.27
C ILE A 139 18.53 24.88 0.05
N GLY A 140 17.47 25.64 -0.22
CA GLY A 140 17.60 27.02 -0.69
C GLY A 140 18.32 27.09 -2.04
N SER A 141 19.44 27.80 -2.10
CA SER A 141 20.28 27.92 -3.31
C SER A 141 21.45 26.94 -3.35
N SER A 142 21.59 26.07 -2.34
CA SER A 142 22.73 25.14 -2.22
C SER A 142 22.35 23.74 -2.65
N GLY A 143 23.04 23.19 -3.66
CA GLY A 143 22.92 21.78 -4.04
C GLY A 143 23.43 20.88 -2.92
N HIS A 144 22.61 19.92 -2.48
CA HIS A 144 22.95 18.98 -1.42
C HIS A 144 22.92 17.52 -1.88
N GLY A 145 22.96 17.27 -3.20
CA GLY A 145 23.12 15.93 -3.76
C GLY A 145 24.39 15.21 -3.28
N GLY A 146 25.42 15.93 -2.83
CA GLY A 146 26.58 15.34 -2.16
C GLY A 146 26.26 14.60 -0.85
N ARG A 147 25.13 14.91 -0.21
CA ARG A 147 24.66 14.21 1.00
C ARG A 147 24.09 12.82 0.72
N LEU A 148 23.91 12.43 -0.54
CA LEU A 148 23.48 11.07 -0.91
C LEU A 148 24.50 10.01 -0.45
N PHE A 149 25.76 10.39 -0.22
CA PHE A 149 26.78 9.51 0.36
C PHE A 149 26.64 9.35 1.89
N GLU A 150 25.93 10.25 2.56
CA GLU A 150 25.69 10.24 4.02
C GLU A 150 24.48 9.36 4.40
N GLY A 151 23.57 9.09 3.45
CA GLY A 151 22.40 8.24 3.67
C GLY A 151 21.35 8.33 2.58
N SER A 152 20.20 7.70 2.82
CA SER A 152 19.02 7.92 1.97
C SER A 152 18.38 9.30 2.21
N CYS A 153 17.59 9.79 1.25
CA CYS A 153 16.91 11.09 1.31
C CYS A 153 16.12 11.28 2.62
N TRP A 154 15.46 10.23 3.11
CA TRP A 154 14.65 10.25 4.33
C TRP A 154 15.41 9.80 5.59
N SER A 155 16.69 9.43 5.47
CA SER A 155 17.52 9.07 6.62
C SER A 155 18.27 10.29 7.17
N GLY A 156 18.72 10.21 8.42
CA GLY A 156 19.51 11.29 9.04
C GLY A 156 18.71 12.57 9.33
N ASP A 157 17.40 12.44 9.48
CA ASP A 157 16.48 13.50 9.91
C ASP A 157 16.30 14.68 8.93
N CYS A 158 16.62 14.47 7.65
CA CYS A 158 16.40 15.46 6.59
C CYS A 158 14.96 15.36 6.02
N HIS A 159 14.68 14.47 5.05
CA HIS A 159 13.34 14.32 4.49
C HIS A 159 12.47 13.34 5.29
N GLN A 160 12.15 13.66 6.54
CA GLN A 160 11.29 12.80 7.37
C GLN A 160 9.79 12.91 7.01
N GLY A 161 9.41 14.01 6.36
CA GLY A 161 8.03 14.37 6.02
C GLY A 161 7.57 13.88 4.64
N VAL A 162 8.04 12.73 4.14
CA VAL A 162 7.79 12.27 2.75
C VAL A 162 6.31 12.07 2.39
N HIS A 163 5.41 12.04 3.38
CA HIS A 163 3.95 11.94 3.17
C HIS A 163 3.24 13.30 3.32
N GLY A 164 4.00 14.36 3.61
CA GLY A 164 3.54 15.68 4.00
C GLY A 164 3.95 16.05 5.44
N SER A 165 4.10 17.35 5.70
CA SER A 165 4.54 17.92 6.97
C SER A 165 3.71 19.14 7.39
N ASN A 166 3.65 19.40 8.70
CA ASN A 166 3.00 20.56 9.30
C ASN A 166 3.97 21.51 10.03
N PHE A 167 5.27 21.17 10.10
CA PHE A 167 6.15 21.76 11.12
C PHE A 167 7.44 22.42 10.62
N ASP A 168 7.75 22.40 9.32
CA ASP A 168 8.90 23.15 8.79
C ASP A 168 8.82 23.42 7.27
N ASP A 169 8.79 24.70 6.89
CA ASP A 169 8.81 25.16 5.48
C ASP A 169 10.07 24.73 4.70
N HIS A 170 11.18 24.44 5.38
CA HIS A 170 12.44 24.01 4.76
C HIS A 170 12.49 22.52 4.45
N LEU A 171 11.49 21.75 4.90
CA LEU A 171 11.30 20.34 4.57
C LEU A 171 10.27 20.15 3.43
N ARG A 172 9.93 21.23 2.73
CA ARG A 172 9.18 21.15 1.47
C ARG A 172 10.02 20.39 0.44
N GLU A 173 9.49 19.25 -0.01
CA GLU A 173 9.95 18.59 -1.23
C GLU A 173 9.50 19.35 -2.48
#